data_AF-A0A535B0J6-F1
#
_entry.id   AF-A0A535B0J6-F1
#
_cell.length_a   1.000
_cell.length_b   1.000
_cell.length_c   1.000
_cell.angle_alpha   90.00
_cell.angle_beta   90.00
_cell.angle_gamma   90.00
#
_symmetry.space_group_name_H-M   'P 1'
#
loop_
_entity.id
_entity.type
_entity.pdbx_description
1 polymer ?
#
loop_
_entity_poly.entity_id
_entity_poly.type
_entity_poly.pdbx_seq_one_letter_code
_entity_poly.pdbx_strand_id
1 'polypeptide(L)'
;AAAFVAAGAGARIAKHGNRAMTSGCGSADVLEALGAKIDLSPEQVAECIERAGFGFMFAQAFHPAMKYAAGPRRELGVRTVFNILGPLTNPAGAQHQLLGVASQQIAPKMAAALQRLDGVHALVVHGNDGVDELSISSPSFVCEVSGKGAREYSISPEDAGPTRATARAIRGGTSEQNAAFLLKVLNG
;
A
#
# COMPACT_ATOMS: atom_id res chain seq x y z
N ALA A 1 3.89 -4.36 7.87
CA ALA A 1 5.24 -4.16 8.41
C ALA A 1 5.72 -2.72 8.19
N ALA A 2 6.03 -2.32 6.94
CA ALA A 2 6.61 -1.01 6.64
C ALA A 2 5.88 0.19 7.28
N ALA A 3 4.54 0.17 7.26
CA ALA A 3 3.72 1.20 7.88
C ALA A 3 3.93 1.31 9.41
N PHE A 4 4.10 0.20 10.12
CA PHE A 4 4.42 0.21 11.55
C PHE A 4 5.85 0.68 11.82
N VAL A 5 6.81 0.26 11.00
CA VAL A 5 8.21 0.72 11.11
C VAL A 5 8.30 2.24 10.93
N ALA A 6 7.62 2.79 9.92
CA ALA A 6 7.57 4.22 9.69
C ALA A 6 6.88 4.97 10.85
N ALA A 7 5.78 4.44 11.40
CA ALA A 7 5.14 5.00 12.58
C ALA A 7 6.07 4.99 13.81
N GLY A 8 6.77 3.88 14.06
CA GLY A 8 7.76 3.77 15.13
C GLY A 8 8.95 4.71 14.97
N ALA A 9 9.28 5.09 13.73
CA ALA A 9 10.27 6.11 13.40
C ALA A 9 9.73 7.56 13.49
N GLY A 10 8.47 7.75 13.89
CA GLY A 10 7.84 9.06 14.15
C GLY A 10 6.97 9.60 13.01
N ALA A 11 6.77 8.85 11.92
CA ALA A 11 5.83 9.26 10.88
C ALA A 11 4.37 9.10 11.34
N ARG A 12 3.48 9.97 10.84
CA ARG A 12 2.03 9.78 10.99
C ARG A 12 1.50 8.99 9.81
N ILE A 13 0.86 7.86 10.09
CA ILE A 13 0.48 6.89 9.07
C ILE A 13 -1.02 6.81 8.91
N ALA A 14 -1.50 7.24 7.75
CA ALA A 14 -2.86 7.05 7.30
C ALA A 14 -2.89 5.89 6.28
N LYS A 15 -2.96 4.65 6.77
CA LYS A 15 -2.90 3.45 5.91
C LYS A 15 -4.26 3.16 5.30
N HIS A 16 -4.41 3.42 4.00
CA HIS A 16 -5.56 2.96 3.22
C HIS A 16 -5.36 1.50 2.80
N GLY A 17 -6.39 0.66 2.95
CA GLY A 17 -6.31 -0.75 2.57
C GLY A 17 -7.66 -1.44 2.47
N ASN A 18 -7.64 -2.67 1.97
CA ASN A 18 -8.83 -3.50 1.82
C ASN A 18 -8.51 -4.95 2.23
N ARG A 19 -9.53 -5.80 2.28
CA ARG A 19 -9.36 -7.26 2.36
C ARG A 19 -8.78 -7.79 1.06
N ALA A 20 -8.14 -8.96 1.13
CA ALA A 20 -7.66 -9.60 -0.08
C ALA A 20 -8.80 -9.91 -1.06
N MET A 21 -8.58 -9.61 -2.34
CA MET A 21 -9.46 -10.03 -3.44
C MET A 21 -8.92 -11.24 -4.20
N THR A 22 -7.59 -11.38 -4.29
CA THR A 22 -6.90 -12.44 -5.06
C THR A 22 -5.77 -13.12 -4.30
N SER A 23 -5.23 -12.49 -3.25
CA SER A 23 -4.23 -13.10 -2.35
C SER A 23 -4.93 -13.89 -1.23
N GLY A 24 -4.19 -14.78 -0.55
CA GLY A 24 -4.73 -15.50 0.60
C GLY A 24 -4.91 -14.63 1.85
N CYS A 25 -4.35 -13.42 1.88
CA CYS A 25 -4.38 -12.52 3.03
C CYS A 25 -4.05 -11.08 2.59
N GLY A 26 -4.85 -10.10 3.04
CA GLY A 26 -4.64 -8.67 2.81
C GLY A 26 -4.28 -7.93 4.09
N SER A 27 -3.97 -6.63 3.98
CA SER A 27 -3.57 -5.85 5.16
C SER A 27 -4.66 -5.74 6.22
N ALA A 28 -5.94 -5.70 5.81
CA ALA A 28 -7.06 -5.69 6.73
C ALA A 28 -7.13 -7.00 7.55
N ASP A 29 -6.94 -8.14 6.88
CA ASP A 29 -7.01 -9.47 7.50
C ASP A 29 -5.88 -9.69 8.53
N VAL A 30 -4.66 -9.19 8.23
CA VAL A 30 -3.54 -9.22 9.19
C VAL A 30 -3.81 -8.33 10.40
N LEU A 31 -4.40 -7.14 10.21
CA LEU A 31 -4.69 -6.23 11.31
C LEU A 31 -5.77 -6.78 12.24
N GLU A 32 -6.83 -7.38 11.69
CA GLU A 32 -7.85 -8.05 12.51
C GLU A 32 -7.28 -9.25 13.27
N ALA A 33 -6.40 -10.05 12.66
CA ALA A 33 -5.74 -11.16 13.35
C ALA A 33 -4.84 -10.69 14.51
N LEU A 34 -4.36 -9.45 14.48
CA LEU A 34 -3.67 -8.80 15.60
C LEU A 34 -4.63 -8.19 16.65
N GLY A 35 -5.94 -8.30 16.45
CA GLY A 35 -6.98 -7.76 17.34
C GLY A 35 -7.33 -6.30 17.07
N ALA A 36 -6.87 -5.70 15.97
CA ALA A 36 -7.22 -4.33 15.63
C ALA A 36 -8.67 -4.24 15.10
N LYS A 37 -9.39 -3.21 15.52
CA LYS A 37 -10.67 -2.85 14.93
C LYS A 37 -10.44 -2.10 13.62
N ILE A 38 -10.86 -2.67 12.49
CA ILE A 38 -10.56 -2.13 11.15
C ILE A 38 -11.70 -1.30 10.53
N ASP A 39 -12.91 -1.39 11.09
CA ASP A 39 -14.14 -0.76 10.60
C ASP A 39 -14.47 0.55 11.35
N LEU A 40 -13.43 1.27 11.77
CA LEU A 40 -13.56 2.54 12.48
C LEU A 40 -14.15 3.65 11.60
N SER A 41 -14.86 4.58 12.22
CA SER A 41 -15.34 5.80 11.55
C SER A 41 -14.18 6.73 11.19
N PRO A 42 -14.36 7.69 10.26
CA PRO A 42 -13.36 8.70 9.94
C PRO A 42 -12.81 9.45 11.18
N GLU A 43 -13.69 9.81 12.11
CA GLU A 43 -13.33 10.53 13.33
C GLU A 43 -12.48 9.66 14.27
N GLN A 44 -12.83 8.37 14.40
CA GLN A 44 -12.07 7.42 15.19
C GLN A 44 -10.69 7.14 14.58
N VAL A 45 -10.59 7.05 13.24
CA VAL A 45 -9.31 6.90 12.56
C VAL A 45 -8.44 8.14 12.76
N ALA A 46 -9.01 9.33 12.70
CA ALA A 46 -8.28 10.57 12.99
C ALA A 46 -7.71 10.55 14.42
N GLU A 47 -8.51 10.16 15.41
CA GLU A 47 -8.05 10.00 16.79
C GLU A 47 -6.91 8.98 16.91
N CYS A 48 -6.97 7.85 16.21
CA CYS A 48 -5.88 6.87 16.18
C CYS A 48 -4.58 7.47 15.61
N ILE A 49 -4.66 8.24 14.52
CA ILE A 49 -3.49 8.90 13.94
C ILE A 49 -2.90 9.93 14.91
N GLU A 50 -3.74 10.72 15.56
CA GLU A 50 -3.29 11.75 16.50
C GLU A 50 -2.64 11.16 17.75
N ARG A 51 -3.22 10.10 18.32
CA ARG A 51 -2.78 9.52 19.60
C ARG A 51 -1.67 8.47 19.44
N ALA A 52 -1.77 7.64 18.41
CA ALA A 52 -0.88 6.49 18.21
C ALA A 52 0.03 6.62 16.98
N GLY A 53 -0.11 7.70 16.19
CA GLY A 53 0.66 7.88 14.95
C GLY A 53 0.25 6.97 13.81
N PHE A 54 -0.80 6.15 13.98
CA PHE A 54 -1.24 5.18 12.98
C PHE A 54 -2.76 5.05 12.97
N GLY A 55 -3.36 5.13 11.78
CA GLY A 55 -4.76 4.84 11.52
C GLY A 55 -4.92 3.99 10.27
N PHE A 56 -5.86 3.04 10.32
CA PHE A 56 -6.23 2.22 9.18
C PHE A 56 -7.58 2.67 8.62
N MET A 57 -7.62 3.00 7.34
CA MET A 57 -8.84 3.35 6.62
C MET A 57 -9.25 2.16 5.77
N PHE A 58 -10.34 1.50 6.16
CA PHE A 58 -10.88 0.38 5.41
C PHE A 58 -11.65 0.87 4.19
N ALA A 59 -11.16 0.54 2.99
CA ALA A 59 -11.66 1.07 1.72
C ALA A 59 -13.18 0.98 1.54
N GLN A 60 -13.81 -0.10 2.02
CA GLN A 60 -15.27 -0.29 1.91
C GLN A 60 -16.06 0.72 2.76
N ALA A 61 -15.53 1.13 3.91
CA ALA A 61 -16.14 2.12 4.78
C ALA A 61 -15.91 3.56 4.27
N PHE A 62 -14.72 3.83 3.71
CA PHE A 62 -14.34 5.18 3.27
C PHE A 62 -14.72 5.51 1.82
N HIS A 63 -15.10 4.51 1.02
CA HIS A 63 -15.59 4.70 -0.34
C HIS A 63 -16.96 4.03 -0.57
N PRO A 64 -18.01 4.40 0.18
CA PRO A 64 -19.31 3.70 0.13
C PRO A 64 -19.98 3.78 -1.25
N ALA A 65 -19.69 4.82 -2.04
CA ALA A 65 -20.18 4.96 -3.41
C ALA A 65 -19.65 3.87 -4.36
N MET A 66 -18.54 3.20 -4.02
CA MET A 66 -17.99 2.11 -4.83
C MET A 66 -18.94 0.90 -4.95
N LYS A 67 -19.95 0.77 -4.08
CA LYS A 67 -20.98 -0.25 -4.19
C LYS A 67 -21.76 -0.17 -5.51
N TYR A 68 -21.95 1.03 -6.07
CA TYR A 68 -22.65 1.23 -7.34
C TYR A 68 -21.82 0.73 -8.54
N ALA A 69 -20.49 0.70 -8.41
CA ALA A 69 -19.61 0.14 -9.43
C ALA A 69 -19.37 -1.37 -9.27
N ALA A 70 -19.75 -1.98 -8.13
CA ALA A 70 -19.40 -3.36 -7.82
C ALA A 70 -20.06 -4.39 -8.76
N GLY A 71 -21.35 -4.20 -9.08
CA GLY A 71 -22.08 -5.05 -10.03
C GLY A 71 -21.47 -5.02 -11.43
N PRO A 72 -21.40 -3.84 -12.09
CA PRO A 72 -20.80 -3.71 -13.42
C PRO A 72 -19.36 -4.23 -13.50
N ARG A 73 -18.54 -4.00 -12.46
CA ARG A 73 -17.16 -4.53 -12.42
C ARG A 73 -17.11 -6.05 -12.37
N ARG A 74 -18.04 -6.69 -11.65
CA ARG A 74 -18.13 -8.16 -11.58
C ARG A 74 -18.57 -8.74 -12.92
N GLU A 75 -19.55 -8.12 -13.56
CA GLU A 75 -20.05 -8.53 -14.89
C GLU A 75 -18.97 -8.43 -15.97
N LEU A 76 -18.17 -7.35 -15.95
CA LEU A 76 -17.08 -7.16 -16.89
C LEU A 76 -15.96 -8.20 -16.73
N GLY A 77 -15.65 -8.63 -15.51
CA GLY A 77 -14.64 -9.66 -15.23
C GLY A 77 -13.20 -9.31 -15.64
N VAL A 78 -12.94 -8.11 -16.13
CA VAL A 78 -11.63 -7.64 -16.62
C VAL A 78 -11.07 -6.51 -15.75
N ARG A 79 -9.76 -6.29 -15.83
CA ARG A 79 -9.12 -5.13 -15.17
C ARG A 79 -9.56 -3.83 -15.85
N THR A 80 -9.91 -2.84 -15.04
CA THR A 80 -10.34 -1.50 -15.48
C THR A 80 -9.57 -0.43 -14.71
N VAL A 81 -9.82 0.85 -14.98
CA VAL A 81 -9.23 1.96 -14.22
C VAL A 81 -9.48 1.84 -12.70
N PHE A 82 -10.61 1.24 -12.29
CA PHE A 82 -10.92 1.00 -10.88
C PHE A 82 -9.91 0.10 -10.16
N ASN A 83 -9.08 -0.66 -10.87
CA ASN A 83 -8.01 -1.46 -10.28
C ASN A 83 -6.79 -0.63 -9.87
N ILE A 84 -6.65 0.60 -10.38
CA ILE A 84 -5.50 1.49 -10.10
C ILE A 84 -5.91 2.78 -9.38
N LEU A 85 -7.22 3.00 -9.13
CA LEU A 85 -7.71 4.18 -8.42
C LEU A 85 -7.48 4.10 -6.91
N GLY A 86 -7.57 2.93 -6.29
CA GLY A 86 -7.52 2.80 -4.83
C GLY A 86 -6.31 3.48 -4.15
N PRO A 87 -5.09 3.32 -4.68
CA PRO A 87 -3.92 4.01 -4.14
C PRO A 87 -3.98 5.55 -4.32
N LEU A 88 -4.68 6.05 -5.33
CA LEU A 88 -4.81 7.50 -5.62
C LEU A 88 -5.87 8.21 -4.77
N THR A 89 -6.70 7.47 -4.04
CA THR A 89 -7.88 8.00 -3.34
C THR A 89 -7.75 7.92 -1.82
N ASN A 90 -6.54 8.12 -1.27
CA ASN A 90 -6.34 8.11 0.18
C ASN A 90 -7.30 9.13 0.87
N PRO A 91 -8.24 8.67 1.73
CA PRO A 91 -9.27 9.55 2.31
C PRO A 91 -8.71 10.64 3.23
N ALA A 92 -7.51 10.45 3.80
CA ALA A 92 -6.89 11.39 4.71
C ALA A 92 -6.10 12.51 3.99
N GLY A 93 -6.10 12.54 2.66
CA GLY A 93 -5.32 13.53 1.91
C GLY A 93 -3.81 13.42 2.17
N ALA A 94 -3.30 12.19 2.34
CA ALA A 94 -1.91 11.95 2.67
C ALA A 94 -0.96 12.59 1.63
N GLN A 95 -0.12 13.52 2.09
CA GLN A 95 0.79 14.29 1.24
C GLN A 95 2.02 13.50 0.78
N HIS A 96 2.37 12.43 1.51
CA HIS A 96 3.50 11.54 1.22
C HIS A 96 2.98 10.12 1.01
N GLN A 97 3.32 9.49 -0.11
CA GLN A 97 2.76 8.18 -0.48
C GLN A 97 3.81 7.23 -1.06
N LEU A 98 3.74 5.96 -0.67
CA LEU A 98 4.44 4.85 -1.34
C LEU A 98 3.36 3.91 -1.91
N LEU A 99 3.38 3.72 -3.22
CA LEU A 99 2.30 3.09 -3.97
C LEU A 99 2.88 2.01 -4.88
N GLY A 100 2.38 0.80 -4.69
CA GLY A 100 2.65 -0.34 -5.58
C GLY A 100 1.83 -0.30 -6.85
N VAL A 101 2.44 -0.72 -7.97
CA VAL A 101 1.69 -0.98 -9.21
C VAL A 101 1.95 -2.35 -9.77
N ALA A 102 0.94 -2.92 -10.44
CA ALA A 102 1.00 -4.26 -11.00
C ALA A 102 1.91 -4.37 -12.24
N SER A 103 2.30 -3.26 -12.87
CA SER A 103 3.24 -3.26 -13.99
C SER A 103 3.97 -1.94 -14.14
N GLN A 104 5.22 -2.00 -14.61
CA GLN A 104 6.04 -0.82 -14.87
C GLN A 104 5.36 0.18 -15.82
N GLN A 105 4.59 -0.28 -16.81
CA GLN A 105 3.93 0.61 -17.79
C GLN A 105 2.82 1.48 -17.18
N ILE A 106 2.29 1.10 -16.00
CA ILE A 106 1.27 1.87 -15.29
C ILE A 106 1.90 2.96 -14.42
N ALA A 107 3.13 2.76 -13.94
CA ALA A 107 3.77 3.68 -13.00
C ALA A 107 3.82 5.15 -13.50
N PRO A 108 4.26 5.45 -14.74
CA PRO A 108 4.28 6.82 -15.23
C PRO A 108 2.88 7.47 -15.31
N LYS A 109 1.85 6.69 -15.64
CA LYS A 109 0.45 7.19 -15.69
C LYS A 109 -0.06 7.54 -14.29
N MET A 110 0.23 6.69 -13.30
CA MET A 110 -0.13 6.96 -11.91
C MET A 110 0.66 8.16 -11.35
N ALA A 111 1.95 8.26 -11.67
CA ALA A 111 2.77 9.41 -11.30
C ALA A 111 2.22 10.72 -11.88
N ALA A 112 1.84 10.73 -13.16
CA ALA A 112 1.22 11.90 -13.80
C ALA A 112 -0.14 12.27 -13.17
N ALA A 113 -0.92 11.28 -12.73
CA ALA A 113 -2.15 11.53 -11.98
C ALA A 113 -1.86 12.13 -10.60
N LEU A 114 -0.90 11.57 -9.85
CA LEU A 114 -0.49 12.08 -8.54
C LEU A 114 0.05 13.50 -8.60
N GLN A 115 0.79 13.86 -9.66
CA GLN A 115 1.29 15.21 -9.86
C GLN A 115 0.18 16.26 -10.01
N ARG A 116 -1.02 15.83 -10.45
CA ARG A 116 -2.21 16.68 -10.59
C ARG A 116 -3.09 16.69 -9.34
N LEU A 117 -2.82 15.80 -8.40
CA LEU A 117 -3.47 15.76 -7.09
C LEU A 117 -2.62 16.55 -6.09
N ASP A 118 -3.20 16.96 -4.96
CA ASP A 118 -2.53 17.79 -3.94
C ASP A 118 -1.46 17.04 -3.11
N GLY A 119 -0.80 16.04 -3.69
CA GLY A 119 0.32 15.32 -3.10
C GLY A 119 1.61 16.14 -3.14
N VAL A 120 2.40 16.09 -2.07
CA VAL A 120 3.71 16.75 -1.99
C VAL A 120 4.80 15.87 -2.58
N HIS A 121 4.76 14.58 -2.24
CA HIS A 121 5.78 13.61 -2.65
C HIS A 121 5.19 12.20 -2.73
N ALA A 122 5.50 11.47 -3.80
CA ALA A 122 5.05 10.09 -3.92
C ALA A 122 6.06 9.22 -4.64
N LEU A 123 6.17 7.96 -4.22
CA LEU A 123 6.92 6.93 -4.90
C LEU A 123 5.94 5.92 -5.47
N VAL A 124 5.93 5.77 -6.79
CA VAL A 124 5.20 4.71 -7.49
C VAL A 124 6.20 3.62 -7.87
N VAL A 125 6.04 2.42 -7.32
CA VAL A 125 7.03 1.36 -7.37
C VAL A 125 6.50 0.08 -8.02
N HIS A 126 7.41 -0.64 -8.69
CA HIS A 126 7.15 -1.96 -9.25
C HIS A 126 8.42 -2.79 -9.19
N GLY A 127 8.36 -3.97 -8.58
CA GLY A 127 9.44 -4.94 -8.62
C GLY A 127 9.54 -5.59 -10.00
N ASN A 128 10.75 -5.74 -10.55
CA ASN A 128 10.93 -6.31 -11.89
C ASN A 128 10.54 -7.80 -11.97
N ASP A 129 10.39 -8.46 -10.82
CA ASP A 129 9.82 -9.81 -10.67
C ASP A 129 8.28 -9.82 -10.58
N GLY A 130 7.62 -8.68 -10.81
CA GLY A 130 6.17 -8.57 -10.99
C GLY A 130 5.37 -8.21 -9.74
N VAL A 131 6.05 -7.86 -8.63
CA VAL A 131 5.38 -7.44 -7.39
C VAL A 131 5.06 -5.95 -7.39
N ASP A 132 3.98 -5.57 -6.71
CA ASP A 132 3.60 -4.18 -6.45
C ASP A 132 4.27 -3.63 -5.18
N GLU A 133 5.51 -4.06 -4.91
CA GLU A 133 6.31 -3.68 -3.76
C GLU A 133 7.75 -3.43 -4.22
N LEU A 134 8.59 -2.88 -3.33
CA LEU A 134 10.03 -2.92 -3.54
C LEU A 134 10.49 -4.38 -3.40
N SER A 135 10.93 -4.97 -4.51
CA SER A 135 11.35 -6.36 -4.56
C SER A 135 12.61 -6.59 -3.74
N ILE A 136 12.67 -7.74 -3.06
CA ILE A 136 13.88 -8.25 -2.42
C ILE A 136 14.66 -9.22 -3.32
N SER A 137 14.08 -9.64 -4.45
CA SER A 137 14.66 -10.65 -5.35
C SER A 137 15.26 -10.03 -6.61
N SER A 138 14.84 -8.82 -6.96
CA SER A 138 15.17 -8.13 -8.21
C SER A 138 15.25 -6.62 -8.00
N PRO A 139 15.82 -5.84 -8.95
CA PRO A 139 15.67 -4.40 -8.92
C PRO A 139 14.20 -4.00 -9.02
N SER A 140 13.87 -2.85 -8.45
CA SER A 140 12.56 -2.23 -8.58
C SER A 140 12.66 -0.98 -9.43
N PHE A 141 11.67 -0.77 -10.29
CA PHE A 141 11.44 0.49 -10.96
C PHE A 141 10.71 1.45 -10.01
N VAL A 142 11.13 2.72 -10.02
CA VAL A 142 10.52 3.79 -9.23
C VAL A 142 10.24 4.98 -10.13
N CYS A 143 9.01 5.48 -10.05
CA CYS A 143 8.64 6.80 -10.53
C CYS A 143 8.35 7.69 -9.31
N GLU A 144 9.24 8.62 -9.01
CA GLU A 144 9.13 9.56 -7.89
C GLU A 144 8.52 10.87 -8.37
N VAL A 145 7.44 11.28 -7.73
CA VAL A 145 6.72 12.52 -7.97
C VAL A 145 7.03 13.49 -6.85
N SER A 146 7.33 14.73 -7.21
CA SER A 146 7.52 15.84 -6.28
C SER A 146 7.07 17.16 -6.91
N GLY A 147 7.12 18.26 -6.15
CA GLY A 147 6.88 19.61 -6.68
C GLY A 147 7.81 20.03 -7.83
N LYS A 148 8.90 19.29 -8.10
CA LYS A 148 9.82 19.53 -9.23
C LYS A 148 9.48 18.72 -10.49
N GLY A 149 8.44 17.88 -10.44
CA GLY A 149 8.09 16.96 -11.51
C GLY A 149 8.24 15.49 -11.11
N ALA A 150 8.22 14.62 -12.12
CA ALA A 150 8.43 13.18 -11.96
C ALA A 150 9.83 12.80 -12.44
N ARG A 151 10.50 11.89 -11.71
CA ARG A 151 11.76 11.27 -12.14
C ARG A 151 11.68 9.75 -12.04
N GLU A 152 12.32 9.08 -12.97
CA GLU A 152 12.36 7.62 -13.04
C GLU A 152 13.76 7.12 -12.71
N TYR A 153 13.85 6.08 -11.90
CA TYR A 153 15.09 5.41 -11.57
C TYR A 153 14.83 3.96 -11.13
N SER A 154 15.90 3.21 -10.90
CA SER A 154 15.83 1.88 -10.32
C SER A 154 16.58 1.82 -9.00
N ILE A 155 16.07 1.00 -8.08
CA ILE A 155 16.73 0.66 -6.81
C ILE A 155 16.75 -0.85 -6.67
N SER A 156 17.90 -1.37 -6.28
CA SER A 156 18.12 -2.78 -5.93
C SER A 156 18.13 -2.96 -4.42
N PRO A 157 17.84 -4.17 -3.89
CA PRO A 157 17.93 -4.46 -2.47
C PRO A 157 19.27 -4.03 -1.86
N GLU A 158 20.35 -4.23 -2.61
CA GLU A 158 21.71 -3.91 -2.19
C GLU A 158 21.94 -2.41 -1.95
N ASP A 159 21.20 -1.53 -2.63
CA ASP A 159 21.28 -0.08 -2.44
C ASP A 159 20.78 0.35 -1.05
N ALA A 160 19.96 -0.49 -0.40
CA ALA A 160 19.45 -0.29 0.95
C ALA A 160 20.21 -1.12 2.02
N GLY A 161 21.16 -1.97 1.61
CA GLY A 161 21.95 -2.83 2.50
C GLY A 161 21.62 -4.33 2.51
N PRO A 162 20.36 -4.79 2.31
CA PRO A 162 20.05 -6.21 2.21
C PRO A 162 20.66 -6.91 1.00
N THR A 163 21.10 -8.15 1.18
CA THR A 163 21.38 -9.07 0.07
C THR A 163 20.07 -9.60 -0.52
N ARG A 164 20.04 -9.84 -1.84
CA ARG A 164 18.88 -10.45 -2.48
C ARG A 164 18.46 -11.77 -1.83
N ALA A 165 17.15 -11.95 -1.72
CA ALA A 165 16.54 -13.19 -1.30
C ALA A 165 15.45 -13.59 -2.31
N THR A 166 15.14 -14.87 -2.39
CA THR A 166 14.08 -15.33 -3.30
C THR A 166 12.70 -14.94 -2.77
N ALA A 167 11.72 -14.74 -3.66
CA ALA A 167 10.33 -14.51 -3.27
C ALA A 167 9.77 -15.60 -2.34
N ARG A 168 10.29 -16.83 -2.41
CA ARG A 168 9.93 -17.93 -1.50
C ARG A 168 10.28 -17.62 -0.04
N ALA A 169 11.33 -16.85 0.21
CA ALA A 169 11.79 -16.50 1.56
C ALA A 169 10.79 -15.60 2.31
N ILE A 170 9.95 -14.87 1.58
CA ILE A 170 8.92 -13.98 2.14
C ILE A 170 7.50 -14.43 1.78
N ARG A 171 7.32 -15.70 1.42
CA ARG A 171 6.00 -16.23 1.10
C ARG A 171 5.09 -16.11 2.32
N GLY A 172 4.00 -15.36 2.16
CA GLY A 172 2.94 -15.27 3.17
C GLY A 172 2.13 -16.56 3.33
N GLY A 173 1.37 -16.62 4.41
CA GLY A 173 0.45 -17.69 4.75
C GLY A 173 -0.95 -17.17 5.09
N THR A 174 -1.61 -17.80 6.07
CA THR A 174 -2.89 -17.34 6.61
C THR A 174 -2.75 -15.98 7.32
N SER A 175 -3.89 -15.36 7.67
CA SER A 175 -3.92 -14.14 8.48
C SER A 175 -3.15 -14.27 9.79
N GLU A 176 -3.28 -15.40 10.48
CA GLU A 176 -2.63 -15.68 11.77
C GLU A 176 -1.12 -15.88 11.58
N GLN A 177 -0.72 -16.61 10.53
CA GLN A 177 0.69 -16.80 10.19
C GLN A 177 1.36 -15.46 9.84
N ASN A 178 0.71 -14.64 9.01
CA ASN A 178 1.23 -13.33 8.62
C ASN A 178 1.26 -12.36 9.79
N ALA A 179 0.29 -12.39 10.70
CA ALA A 179 0.32 -11.65 11.95
C ALA A 179 1.50 -12.06 12.84
N ALA A 180 1.76 -13.36 12.97
CA ALA A 180 2.91 -13.87 13.71
C ALA A 180 4.25 -13.46 13.06
N PHE A 181 4.36 -13.53 11.73
CA PHE A 181 5.55 -13.06 11.01
C PHE A 181 5.78 -11.56 11.21
N LEU A 182 4.71 -10.76 11.13
CA LEU A 182 4.78 -9.33 11.38
C LEU A 182 5.29 -9.04 12.79
N LEU A 183 4.77 -9.70 13.82
CA LEU A 183 5.23 -9.53 15.20
C LEU A 183 6.70 -9.94 15.38
N LYS A 184 7.15 -11.03 14.74
CA LYS A 184 8.57 -11.40 14.74
C LYS A 184 9.44 -10.29 14.17
N VAL A 185 9.08 -9.74 13.00
CA VAL A 185 9.83 -8.64 12.37
C VAL A 185 9.87 -7.40 13.27
N LEU A 186 8.77 -7.06 13.93
CA LEU A 186 8.69 -5.86 14.78
C LEU A 186 9.42 -6.00 16.12
N ASN A 187 9.63 -7.23 16.61
CA ASN A 187 10.35 -7.50 17.86
C ASN A 187 11.86 -7.66 17.69
N GLY A 188 12.36 -7.70 16.44
CA GLY A 188 13.76 -7.99 16.12
C GLY A 188 14.11 -9.47 16.20
#